data_AF-A0A178IFX3-F1
#
_entry.id   AF-A0A178IFX3-F1
#
_cell.length_a   1.000
_cell.length_b   1.000
_cell.length_c   1.000
_cell.angle_alpha   90.00
_cell.angle_beta   90.00
_cell.angle_gamma   90.00
#
_symmetry.space_group_name_H-M   'P 1'
#
loop_
_entity.id
_entity.type
_entity.pdbx_description
1 polymer ?
#
loop_
_entity_poly.entity_id
_entity_poly.type
_entity_poly.pdbx_seq_one_letter_code
_entity_poly.pdbx_strand_id
1 'polypeptide(L)'
;MYLKCRTRRKDGKEHRSWSVVESCRYGKKVAQRHVLYLGELNDCQQAGWERTLAVFDPRSGKHRQMALFPADRAAPAHADPEAVVQIKLDALRLERPRQWGACWLADELWRSLKLDTFFAPRLGGTREGTEWEKVLRTLVIYRLLSPGAEWRLHREWFRASALDALLGLDERAAQDDTLYRCHDLLLVHKETLFAHLRERWAELFDARYDVLLYDLTSTYFECDVPQGETDPRRFGYSRDRRSDCVQVVIALVVTTDGRELHMLRRTEPDKDAQLLLAQLGMQLPPQAPPKIHSPQNPM
;
A
#
# COMPACT_ATOMS: atom_id res chain seq x y z
N MET A 1 20.53 -4.26 -11.52
CA MET A 1 20.99 -2.88 -11.80
C MET A 1 22.42 -2.73 -11.31
N TYR A 2 23.19 -1.75 -11.76
CA TYR A 2 24.60 -1.57 -11.35
C TYR A 2 24.99 -0.10 -11.30
N LEU A 3 26.11 0.18 -10.64
CA LEU A 3 26.67 1.52 -10.52
C LEU A 3 27.55 1.83 -11.74
N LYS A 4 27.28 2.95 -12.43
CA LYS A 4 28.07 3.43 -13.58
C LYS A 4 28.81 4.70 -13.21
N CYS A 5 30.13 4.69 -13.43
CA CYS A 5 30.96 5.89 -13.31
C CYS A 5 31.04 6.60 -14.66
N ARG A 6 30.97 7.93 -14.64
CA ARG A 6 31.36 8.78 -15.77
C ARG A 6 32.44 9.73 -15.32
N THR A 7 33.51 9.76 -16.09
CA THR A 7 34.64 10.64 -15.83
C THR A 7 34.67 11.75 -16.87
N ARG A 8 34.86 12.99 -16.42
CA ARG A 8 35.02 14.17 -17.26
C ARG A 8 36.20 14.99 -16.77
N ARG A 9 37.07 15.44 -17.67
CA ARG A 9 38.05 16.47 -17.35
C ARG A 9 37.47 17.86 -17.64
N LYS A 10 37.56 18.76 -16.67
CA LYS A 10 37.16 20.17 -16.79
C LYS A 10 38.10 21.01 -15.93
N ASP A 11 38.57 22.15 -16.45
CA ASP A 11 39.41 23.10 -15.71
C ASP A 11 40.68 22.44 -15.08
N GLY A 12 41.27 21.47 -15.79
CA GLY A 12 42.44 20.71 -15.32
C GLY A 12 42.15 19.67 -14.22
N LYS A 13 40.91 19.59 -13.73
CA LYS A 13 40.48 18.62 -12.72
C LYS A 13 39.67 17.49 -13.33
N GLU A 14 39.78 16.32 -12.74
CA GLU A 14 39.00 15.14 -13.09
C GLU A 14 37.76 15.07 -12.19
N HIS A 15 36.59 15.05 -12.82
CA HIS A 15 35.29 14.99 -12.18
C HIS A 15 34.68 13.61 -12.42
N ARG A 16 34.27 12.92 -11.35
CA ARG A 16 33.60 11.61 -11.42
C ARG A 16 32.17 11.76 -10.96
N SER A 17 31.23 11.47 -11.86
CA SER A 17 29.82 11.35 -11.49
C SER A 17 29.34 9.92 -11.56
N TRP A 18 28.36 9.60 -10.72
CA TRP A 18 27.83 8.26 -10.58
C TRP A 18 26.34 8.20 -10.92
N SER A 19 25.91 7.06 -11.44
CA SER A 19 24.50 6.79 -11.73
C SER A 19 24.19 5.32 -11.49
N VAL A 20 22.98 5.04 -11.01
CA VAL A 20 22.42 3.68 -11.03
C VAL A 20 21.80 3.45 -12.41
N VAL A 21 22.22 2.38 -13.08
CA VAL A 21 21.75 2.03 -14.42
C VAL A 21 21.23 0.60 -14.48
N GLU A 22 20.33 0.38 -15.42
CA GLU A 22 19.77 -0.92 -15.74
C GLU A 22 20.04 -1.26 -17.21
N SER A 23 20.43 -2.51 -17.49
CA SER A 23 20.52 -3.00 -18.86
C SER A 23 19.17 -3.56 -19.30
N CYS A 24 18.54 -2.90 -20.28
CA CYS A 24 17.28 -3.33 -20.87
C CYS A 24 17.55 -3.93 -22.25
N ARG A 25 17.05 -5.15 -22.50
CA ARG A 25 17.16 -5.81 -23.81
C ARG A 25 15.93 -5.48 -24.67
N TYR A 26 16.17 -4.96 -25.87
CA TYR A 26 15.18 -4.65 -26.88
C TYR A 26 15.47 -5.49 -28.14
N GLY A 27 14.81 -6.65 -28.23
CA GLY A 27 15.12 -7.66 -29.25
C GLY A 27 16.58 -8.11 -29.17
N LYS A 28 17.36 -7.84 -30.23
CA LYS A 28 18.79 -8.16 -30.30
C LYS A 28 19.72 -7.09 -29.71
N LYS A 29 19.21 -5.91 -29.35
CA LYS A 29 20.02 -4.81 -28.82
C LYS A 29 19.90 -4.73 -27.29
N VAL A 30 20.97 -4.30 -26.63
CA VAL A 30 20.94 -3.95 -25.20
C VAL A 30 21.16 -2.45 -25.09
N ALA A 31 20.26 -1.76 -24.39
CA ALA A 31 20.39 -0.34 -24.07
C ALA A 31 20.48 -0.16 -22.56
N GLN A 32 21.10 0.95 -22.13
CA GLN A 32 21.22 1.30 -20.72
C GLN A 32 20.14 2.33 -20.36
N ARG A 33 19.28 1.99 -19.41
CA ARG A 33 18.32 2.91 -18.81
C ARG A 33 18.92 3.50 -17.53
N HIS A 34 18.96 4.83 -17.44
CA HIS A 34 19.35 5.50 -16.21
C HIS A 34 18.18 5.44 -15.21
N VAL A 35 18.43 4.87 -14.03
CA VAL A 35 17.44 4.73 -12.95
C VAL A 35 17.53 5.91 -11.99
N LEU A 36 18.75 6.28 -11.60
CA LEU A 36 19.00 7.39 -10.69
C LEU A 36 20.34 8.04 -11.00
N TYR A 37 20.36 9.38 -11.07
CA TYR A 37 21.59 10.15 -11.13
C TYR A 37 22.03 10.50 -9.70
N LEU A 38 23.21 10.02 -9.29
CA LEU A 38 23.75 10.27 -7.95
C LEU A 38 24.62 11.54 -7.92
N GLY A 39 25.06 12.01 -9.09
CA GLY A 39 25.90 13.20 -9.19
C GLY A 39 27.35 12.95 -8.85
N GLU A 40 28.05 14.06 -8.62
CA GLU A 40 29.44 14.11 -8.18
C GLU A 40 29.44 14.41 -6.68
N LEU A 41 30.26 13.67 -5.92
CA LEU A 41 30.50 13.97 -4.51
C LEU A 41 31.53 15.10 -4.46
N ASN A 42 31.20 16.18 -3.76
CA ASN A 42 32.19 17.21 -3.45
C ASN A 42 33.04 16.81 -2.23
N ASP A 43 34.17 17.50 -2.03
CA ASP A 43 35.14 17.18 -0.97
C ASP A 43 34.51 17.22 0.44
N CYS A 44 33.57 18.14 0.69
CA CYS A 44 32.88 18.23 1.98
C CYS A 44 31.94 17.05 2.23
N GLN A 45 31.20 16.61 1.21
CA GLN A 45 30.33 15.43 1.28
C GLN A 45 31.15 14.16 1.50
N GLN A 46 32.29 14.04 0.81
CA GLN A 46 33.18 12.91 0.96
C GLN A 46 33.70 12.79 2.40
N ALA A 47 34.25 13.88 2.96
CA ALA A 47 34.77 13.90 4.33
C ALA A 47 33.67 13.68 5.40
N GLY A 48 32.43 14.05 5.10
CA GLY A 48 31.28 13.75 5.96
C GLY A 48 30.91 12.27 5.95
N TRP A 49 30.87 11.66 4.76
CA TRP A 49 30.50 10.25 4.59
C TRP A 49 31.55 9.30 5.18
N GLU A 50 32.83 9.65 5.08
CA GLU A 50 33.94 8.90 5.70
C GLU A 50 33.76 8.76 7.24
N ARG A 51 33.03 9.69 7.88
CA ARG A 51 32.77 9.67 9.33
C ARG A 51 31.48 8.95 9.73
N THR A 52 30.65 8.52 8.79
CA THR A 52 29.33 7.95 9.13
C THR A 52 29.37 6.43 9.32
N LEU A 53 30.46 5.76 8.92
CA LEU A 53 30.48 4.31 8.85
C LEU A 53 31.03 3.64 10.12
N ALA A 54 30.11 3.05 10.90
CA ALA A 54 30.44 2.19 12.03
C ALA A 54 30.21 0.72 11.66
N VAL A 55 31.27 -0.09 11.72
CA VAL A 55 31.21 -1.54 11.49
C VAL A 55 31.07 -2.24 12.83
N PHE A 56 30.04 -3.08 12.97
CA PHE A 56 29.87 -3.94 14.14
C PHE A 56 30.76 -5.18 14.01
N ASP A 57 31.61 -5.44 15.01
CA ASP A 57 32.39 -6.68 15.10
C ASP A 57 31.65 -7.69 16.02
N PRO A 58 31.11 -8.79 15.46
CA PRO A 58 30.38 -9.79 16.23
C PRO A 58 31.23 -10.51 17.28
N ARG A 59 32.56 -10.55 17.13
CA ARG A 59 33.45 -11.27 18.06
C ARG A 59 33.76 -10.45 19.30
N SER A 60 33.98 -9.14 19.13
CA SER A 60 34.25 -8.23 20.24
C SER A 60 33.01 -7.53 20.80
N GLY A 61 31.87 -7.59 20.08
CA GLY A 61 30.62 -6.93 20.44
C GLY A 61 30.68 -5.40 20.38
N LYS A 62 31.73 -4.84 19.75
CA LYS A 62 31.97 -3.40 19.68
C LYS A 62 31.77 -2.89 18.25
N HIS A 63 31.41 -1.62 18.16
CA HIS A 63 31.46 -0.88 16.91
C HIS A 63 32.85 -0.28 16.72
N ARG A 64 33.42 -0.46 15.53
CA ARG A 64 34.64 0.22 15.09
C ARG A 64 34.29 1.19 13.97
N GLN A 65 34.81 2.41 14.06
CA GLN A 65 34.75 3.35 12.96
C GLN A 65 35.63 2.84 11.82
N MET A 66 35.09 2.77 10.61
CA MET A 66 35.87 2.44 9.41
C MET A 66 35.62 3.48 8.32
N ALA A 67 36.54 3.60 7.37
CA ALA A 67 36.42 4.46 6.21
C ALA A 67 36.44 3.62 4.93
N LEU A 68 35.50 3.92 4.02
CA LEU A 68 35.36 3.23 2.75
C LEU A 68 36.04 4.03 1.65
N PHE A 69 36.99 3.41 0.94
CA PHE A 69 37.64 4.01 -0.22
C PHE A 69 37.42 3.14 -1.47
N PRO A 70 37.32 3.72 -2.67
CA PRO A 70 37.27 2.92 -3.88
C PRO A 70 38.60 2.26 -4.19
N ALA A 71 38.55 0.95 -4.50
CA ALA A 71 39.72 0.11 -4.74
C ALA A 71 40.56 0.52 -5.95
N ASP A 72 40.04 1.42 -6.81
CA ASP A 72 40.74 1.98 -7.96
C ASP A 72 41.70 3.13 -7.61
N ARG A 73 41.82 3.49 -6.32
CA ARG A 73 42.72 4.54 -5.82
C ARG A 73 43.32 4.19 -4.47
N ALA A 74 44.47 4.78 -4.18
CA ALA A 74 45.09 4.68 -2.86
C ALA A 74 44.20 5.34 -1.80
N ALA A 75 44.16 4.75 -0.61
CA ALA A 75 43.58 5.41 0.55
C ALA A 75 44.39 6.68 0.89
N PRO A 76 43.76 7.73 1.42
CA PRO A 76 44.47 8.92 1.89
C PRO A 76 45.54 8.55 2.92
N ALA A 77 46.70 9.20 2.86
CA ALA A 77 47.83 8.90 3.77
C ALA A 77 47.51 9.15 5.26
N HIS A 78 46.47 9.93 5.55
CA HIS A 78 46.02 10.21 6.92
C HIS A 78 45.03 9.17 7.47
N ALA A 79 44.57 8.21 6.65
CA ALA A 79 43.64 7.18 7.09
C ALA A 79 44.39 6.05 7.82
N ASP A 80 43.84 5.60 8.94
CA ASP A 80 44.34 4.43 9.67
C ASP A 80 44.23 3.17 8.77
N PRO A 81 45.35 2.53 8.37
CA PRO A 81 45.31 1.36 7.49
C PRO A 81 44.45 0.21 8.00
N GLU A 82 44.31 0.05 9.31
CA GLU A 82 43.48 -1.00 9.91
C GLU A 82 41.98 -0.65 9.93
N ALA A 83 41.63 0.62 9.73
CA ALA A 83 40.26 1.13 9.65
C ALA A 83 39.82 1.40 8.19
N VAL A 84 40.65 1.08 7.20
CA VAL A 84 40.34 1.27 5.78
C VAL A 84 39.73 0.01 5.18
N VAL A 85 38.61 0.17 4.47
CA VAL A 85 38.03 -0.86 3.61
C VAL A 85 38.01 -0.36 2.17
N GLN A 86 38.66 -1.11 1.28
CA GLN A 86 38.69 -0.82 -0.15
C GLN A 86 37.53 -1.52 -0.88
N ILE A 87 36.72 -0.77 -1.62
CA ILE A 87 35.50 -1.25 -2.29
C ILE A 87 35.68 -1.26 -3.80
N LYS A 88 35.39 -2.39 -4.43
CA LYS A 88 35.29 -2.53 -5.89
C LYS A 88 33.95 -1.96 -6.37
N LEU A 89 33.91 -0.66 -6.65
CA LEU A 89 32.68 0.04 -7.05
C LEU A 89 32.10 -0.44 -8.39
N ASP A 90 32.95 -0.91 -9.31
CA ASP A 90 32.54 -1.48 -10.60
C ASP A 90 31.87 -2.86 -10.47
N ALA A 91 32.16 -3.58 -9.39
CA ALA A 91 31.51 -4.84 -9.04
C ALA A 91 30.19 -4.64 -8.28
N LEU A 92 29.84 -3.40 -7.88
CA LEU A 92 28.64 -3.12 -7.10
C LEU A 92 27.38 -3.33 -7.94
N ARG A 93 26.52 -4.23 -7.45
CA ARG A 93 25.24 -4.59 -8.09
C ARG A 93 24.11 -4.33 -7.12
N LEU A 94 23.03 -3.77 -7.65
CA LEU A 94 21.74 -3.74 -6.97
C LEU A 94 20.94 -4.96 -7.41
N GLU A 95 20.73 -5.86 -6.47
CA GLU A 95 19.97 -7.09 -6.62
C GLU A 95 18.64 -6.96 -5.88
N ARG A 96 17.55 -7.39 -6.54
CA ARG A 96 16.19 -7.36 -5.99
C ARG A 96 15.83 -5.99 -5.36
N PRO A 97 15.85 -4.89 -6.12
CA PRO A 97 15.37 -3.61 -5.62
C PRO A 97 13.89 -3.75 -5.25
N ARG A 98 13.54 -3.41 -4.01
CA ARG A 98 12.17 -3.54 -3.48
C ARG A 98 11.66 -2.22 -2.93
N GLN A 99 10.36 -1.98 -3.08
CA GLN A 99 9.68 -0.86 -2.43
C GLN A 99 9.57 -1.15 -0.93
N TRP A 100 10.44 -0.53 -0.13
CA TRP A 100 10.46 -0.70 1.33
C TRP A 100 9.73 0.42 2.06
N GLY A 101 10.15 1.68 1.87
CA GLY A 101 9.68 2.80 2.70
C GLY A 101 8.17 3.01 2.70
N ALA A 102 7.53 2.93 1.53
CA ALA A 102 6.08 3.05 1.42
C ALA A 102 5.34 1.84 2.03
N CYS A 103 5.89 0.62 1.89
CA CYS A 103 5.31 -0.58 2.50
C CYS A 103 5.42 -0.52 4.02
N TRP A 104 6.56 -0.07 4.56
CA TRP A 104 6.74 0.16 5.99
C TRP A 104 5.76 1.21 6.51
N LEU A 105 5.65 2.37 5.85
CA LEU A 105 4.72 3.41 6.27
C LEU A 105 3.25 2.94 6.25
N ALA A 106 2.87 2.16 5.23
CA ALA A 106 1.53 1.59 5.15
C ALA A 106 1.28 0.51 6.24
N ASP A 107 2.30 -0.27 6.60
CA ASP A 107 2.24 -1.19 7.75
C ASP A 107 2.09 -0.43 9.08
N GLU A 108 2.81 0.67 9.26
CA GLU A 108 2.65 1.54 10.43
C GLU A 108 1.25 2.15 10.52
N LEU A 109 0.66 2.56 9.39
CA LEU A 109 -0.72 3.03 9.36
C LEU A 109 -1.70 1.93 9.76
N TRP A 110 -1.51 0.71 9.25
CA TRP A 110 -2.32 -0.46 9.61
C TRP A 110 -2.29 -0.74 11.12
N ARG A 111 -1.11 -0.67 11.74
CA ARG A 111 -0.92 -0.81 13.19
C ARG A 111 -1.50 0.36 13.98
N SER A 112 -1.38 1.59 13.47
CA SER A 112 -1.94 2.79 14.10
C SER A 112 -3.48 2.77 14.12
N LEU A 113 -4.08 2.16 13.10
CA LEU A 113 -5.50 1.84 13.05
C LEU A 113 -5.87 0.58 13.85
N LYS A 114 -4.89 -0.05 14.52
CA LYS A 114 -5.05 -1.28 15.31
C LYS A 114 -5.69 -2.43 14.53
N LEU A 115 -5.55 -2.44 13.21
CA LEU A 115 -6.17 -3.46 12.34
C LEU A 115 -5.48 -4.82 12.48
N ASP A 116 -4.21 -4.83 12.89
CA ASP A 116 -3.46 -6.01 13.25
C ASP A 116 -4.10 -6.74 14.43
N THR A 117 -4.36 -6.02 15.53
CA THR A 117 -5.01 -6.60 16.71
C THR A 117 -6.49 -6.89 16.49
N PHE A 118 -7.15 -6.15 15.61
CA PHE A 118 -8.54 -6.41 15.22
C PHE A 118 -8.67 -7.71 14.43
N PHE A 119 -7.87 -7.90 13.38
CA PHE A 119 -8.01 -9.03 12.47
C PHE A 119 -7.28 -10.30 12.94
N ALA A 120 -6.19 -10.20 13.70
CA ALA A 120 -5.44 -11.37 14.17
C ALA A 120 -6.31 -12.45 14.84
N PRO A 121 -7.18 -12.13 15.83
CA PRO A 121 -8.05 -13.15 16.45
C PRO A 121 -9.24 -13.55 15.58
N ARG A 122 -9.59 -12.76 14.55
CA ARG A 122 -10.78 -12.97 13.72
C ARG A 122 -10.50 -13.83 12.50
N LEU A 123 -9.35 -13.62 11.86
CA LEU A 123 -8.94 -14.36 10.66
C LEU A 123 -8.05 -15.56 10.99
N GLY A 124 -7.30 -15.48 12.09
CA GLY A 124 -6.48 -16.59 12.61
C GLY A 124 -5.45 -17.14 11.61
N GLY A 125 -4.89 -18.29 11.96
CA GLY A 125 -4.05 -19.10 11.09
C GLY A 125 -4.74 -20.40 10.70
N THR A 126 -4.48 -20.92 9.49
CA THR A 126 -4.97 -22.27 9.13
C THR A 126 -4.06 -23.36 9.70
N ARG A 127 -4.53 -24.61 9.70
CA ARG A 127 -3.69 -25.79 9.94
C ARG A 127 -2.50 -25.89 8.98
N GLU A 128 -2.62 -25.28 7.80
CA GLU A 128 -1.58 -25.24 6.76
C GLU A 128 -0.58 -24.09 6.97
N GLY A 129 -0.77 -23.26 8.01
CA GLY A 129 0.12 -22.18 8.39
C GLY A 129 -0.14 -20.85 7.68
N THR A 130 -1.26 -20.69 6.97
CA THR A 130 -1.60 -19.41 6.32
C THR A 130 -1.99 -18.38 7.38
N GLU A 131 -1.25 -17.27 7.47
CA GLU A 131 -1.56 -16.14 8.35
C GLU A 131 -2.47 -15.13 7.63
N TRP A 132 -3.79 -15.36 7.69
CA TRP A 132 -4.78 -14.60 6.90
C TRP A 132 -4.77 -13.10 7.18
N GLU A 133 -4.49 -12.68 8.41
CA GLU A 133 -4.36 -11.27 8.75
C GLU A 133 -3.26 -10.59 7.92
N LYS A 134 -2.12 -11.25 7.75
CA LYS A 134 -1.00 -10.72 6.98
C LYS A 134 -1.25 -10.76 5.48
N VAL A 135 -2.04 -11.73 5.00
CA VAL A 135 -2.55 -11.77 3.60
C VAL A 135 -3.46 -10.57 3.36
N LEU A 136 -4.42 -10.32 4.25
CA LEU A 136 -5.30 -9.15 4.17
C LEU A 136 -4.49 -7.85 4.21
N ARG A 137 -3.54 -7.75 5.15
CA ARG A 137 -2.66 -6.59 5.26
C ARG A 137 -1.89 -6.34 3.96
N THR A 138 -1.38 -7.40 3.33
CA THR A 138 -0.72 -7.32 2.02
C THR A 138 -1.66 -6.79 0.94
N LEU A 139 -2.90 -7.30 0.87
CA LEU A 139 -3.92 -6.83 -0.08
C LEU A 139 -4.25 -5.34 0.10
N VAL A 140 -4.42 -4.89 1.35
CA VAL A 140 -4.75 -3.49 1.65
C VAL A 140 -3.59 -2.56 1.35
N ILE A 141 -2.37 -2.92 1.76
CA ILE A 141 -1.16 -2.14 1.44
C ILE A 141 -0.97 -2.07 -0.07
N TYR A 142 -1.16 -3.18 -0.79
CA TYR A 142 -1.11 -3.18 -2.25
C TYR A 142 -2.13 -2.21 -2.86
N ARG A 143 -3.40 -2.26 -2.40
CA ARG A 143 -4.45 -1.37 -2.92
C ARG A 143 -4.18 0.10 -2.62
N LEU A 144 -3.54 0.41 -1.48
CA LEU A 144 -3.15 1.77 -1.12
C LEU A 144 -1.99 2.30 -1.99
N LEU A 145 -0.96 1.48 -2.22
CA LEU A 145 0.29 1.92 -2.85
C LEU A 145 0.31 1.78 -4.37
N SER A 146 -0.38 0.78 -4.91
CA SER A 146 -0.45 0.51 -6.34
C SER A 146 -1.79 -0.13 -6.70
N PRO A 147 -2.89 0.66 -6.69
CA PRO A 147 -4.22 0.15 -7.01
C PRO A 147 -4.20 -0.67 -8.31
N GLY A 148 -4.65 -1.91 -8.22
CA GLY A 148 -4.63 -2.86 -9.33
C GLY A 148 -5.20 -4.20 -8.93
N ALA A 149 -5.25 -5.13 -9.88
CA ALA A 149 -5.80 -6.47 -9.67
C ALA A 149 -4.87 -7.37 -8.85
N GLU A 150 -5.46 -8.31 -8.11
CA GLU A 150 -4.80 -9.36 -7.34
C GLU A 150 -3.85 -10.20 -8.22
N TRP A 151 -4.18 -10.37 -9.50
CA TRP A 151 -3.29 -11.00 -10.47
C TRP A 151 -1.94 -10.27 -10.62
N ARG A 152 -1.94 -8.94 -10.65
CA ARG A 152 -0.70 -8.15 -10.71
C ARG A 152 0.06 -8.20 -9.39
N LEU A 153 -0.67 -8.23 -8.26
CA LEU A 153 -0.08 -8.48 -6.95
C LEU A 153 0.69 -9.80 -6.92
N HIS A 154 0.01 -10.89 -7.28
CA HIS A 154 0.55 -12.25 -7.34
C HIS A 154 1.78 -12.35 -8.25
N ARG A 155 1.66 -11.90 -9.50
CA ARG A 155 2.66 -12.18 -10.54
C ARG A 155 3.90 -11.29 -10.44
N GLU A 156 3.73 -10.05 -10.01
CA GLU A 156 4.76 -9.01 -10.20
C GLU A 156 5.00 -8.18 -8.94
N TRP A 157 3.95 -7.59 -8.37
CA TRP A 157 4.13 -6.53 -7.37
C TRP A 157 4.65 -7.07 -6.02
N PHE A 158 4.18 -8.24 -5.56
CA PHE A 158 4.62 -8.79 -4.28
C PHE A 158 6.15 -8.97 -4.22
N ARG A 159 6.74 -9.55 -5.28
CA ARG A 159 8.21 -9.74 -5.41
C ARG A 159 8.99 -8.43 -5.52
N ALA A 160 8.36 -7.38 -6.01
CA ALA A 160 8.94 -6.04 -6.12
C ALA A 160 8.71 -5.18 -4.86
N SER A 161 7.93 -5.66 -3.90
CA SER A 161 7.69 -5.04 -2.59
C SER A 161 8.52 -5.72 -1.51
N ALA A 162 8.72 -5.05 -0.36
CA ALA A 162 9.43 -5.64 0.78
C ALA A 162 8.48 -6.31 1.80
N LEU A 163 7.23 -6.59 1.43
CA LEU A 163 6.22 -7.10 2.37
C LEU A 163 6.53 -8.51 2.89
N ASP A 164 7.19 -9.33 2.09
CA ASP A 164 7.72 -10.63 2.52
C ASP A 164 8.61 -10.47 3.77
N ALA A 165 9.57 -9.54 3.70
CA ALA A 165 10.50 -9.28 4.79
C ALA A 165 9.85 -8.53 5.96
N LEU A 166 8.97 -7.55 5.68
CA LEU A 166 8.31 -6.75 6.71
C LEU A 166 7.31 -7.56 7.54
N LEU A 167 6.58 -8.48 6.91
CA LEU A 167 5.53 -9.26 7.56
C LEU A 167 5.98 -10.69 7.92
N GLY A 168 7.19 -11.10 7.51
CA GLY A 168 7.69 -12.46 7.69
C GLY A 168 6.89 -13.48 6.88
N LEU A 169 6.52 -13.14 5.66
CA LEU A 169 5.74 -13.97 4.75
C LEU A 169 6.63 -14.63 3.69
N ASP A 170 6.17 -15.74 3.14
CA ASP A 170 6.72 -16.33 1.93
C ASP A 170 5.78 -16.14 0.72
N GLU A 171 6.18 -16.64 -0.45
CA GLU A 171 5.41 -16.48 -1.69
C GLU A 171 4.02 -17.15 -1.67
N ARG A 172 3.73 -18.03 -0.71
CA ARG A 172 2.42 -18.66 -0.57
C ARG A 172 1.34 -17.63 -0.22
N ALA A 173 1.70 -16.61 0.57
CA ALA A 173 0.78 -15.54 0.96
C ALA A 173 0.27 -14.71 -0.23
N ALA A 174 1.01 -14.71 -1.35
CA ALA A 174 0.66 -13.98 -2.55
C ALA A 174 0.15 -14.89 -3.68
N GLN A 175 -0.13 -16.17 -3.43
CA GLN A 175 -0.79 -17.02 -4.44
C GLN A 175 -2.19 -16.51 -4.74
N ASP A 176 -2.58 -16.52 -6.00
CA ASP A 176 -3.88 -16.05 -6.47
C ASP A 176 -5.05 -16.64 -5.66
N ASP A 177 -5.07 -17.96 -5.51
CA ASP A 177 -6.06 -18.68 -4.69
C ASP A 177 -6.11 -18.17 -3.25
N THR A 178 -4.95 -17.86 -2.67
CA THR A 178 -4.86 -17.35 -1.29
C THR A 178 -5.42 -15.93 -1.22
N LEU A 179 -5.07 -15.07 -2.17
CA LEU A 179 -5.58 -13.71 -2.23
C LEU A 179 -7.11 -13.67 -2.37
N TYR A 180 -7.69 -14.51 -3.23
CA TYR A 180 -9.15 -14.57 -3.40
C TYR A 180 -9.86 -15.14 -2.17
N ARG A 181 -9.38 -16.25 -1.61
CA ARG A 181 -9.97 -16.83 -0.39
C ARG A 181 -9.92 -15.87 0.80
N CYS A 182 -8.93 -15.00 0.86
CA CYS A 182 -8.86 -13.98 1.91
C CYS A 182 -10.09 -13.07 1.92
N HIS A 183 -10.65 -12.73 0.75
CA HIS A 183 -11.83 -11.86 0.65
C HIS A 183 -13.09 -12.49 1.23
N ASP A 184 -13.24 -13.82 1.08
CA ASP A 184 -14.39 -14.56 1.59
C ASP A 184 -14.50 -14.51 3.12
N LEU A 185 -13.39 -14.26 3.81
CA LEU A 185 -13.33 -14.18 5.27
C LEU A 185 -13.78 -12.82 5.83
N LEU A 186 -13.90 -11.79 5.00
CA LEU A 186 -14.01 -10.41 5.50
C LEU A 186 -15.44 -9.98 5.77
N LEU A 187 -16.40 -10.43 4.96
CA LEU A 187 -17.75 -9.86 4.94
C LEU A 187 -18.48 -10.04 6.28
N VAL A 188 -18.25 -11.15 6.97
CA VAL A 188 -18.84 -11.44 8.30
C VAL A 188 -18.41 -10.43 9.37
N HIS A 189 -17.28 -9.75 9.18
CA HIS A 189 -16.73 -8.79 10.14
C HIS A 189 -17.11 -7.33 9.85
N LYS A 190 -17.85 -7.06 8.76
CA LYS A 190 -18.17 -5.70 8.27
C LYS A 190 -18.61 -4.75 9.40
N GLU A 191 -19.63 -5.13 10.16
CA GLU A 191 -20.24 -4.27 11.17
C GLU A 191 -19.29 -4.00 12.34
N THR A 192 -18.59 -5.04 12.81
CA THR A 192 -17.57 -4.89 13.85
C THR A 192 -16.36 -4.08 13.39
N LEU A 193 -15.98 -4.18 12.11
CA LEU A 193 -14.90 -3.39 11.53
C LEU A 193 -15.29 -1.92 11.45
N PHE A 194 -16.53 -1.63 11.06
CA PHE A 194 -17.04 -0.26 10.97
C PHE A 194 -17.09 0.40 12.35
N ALA A 195 -17.56 -0.32 13.37
CA ALA A 195 -17.52 0.15 14.75
C ALA A 195 -16.09 0.43 15.23
N HIS A 196 -15.16 -0.49 14.98
CA HIS A 196 -13.73 -0.32 15.32
C HIS A 196 -13.13 0.91 14.65
N LEU A 197 -13.33 1.07 13.33
CA LEU A 197 -12.77 2.21 12.59
C LEU A 197 -13.36 3.54 13.04
N ARG A 198 -14.66 3.58 13.37
CA ARG A 198 -15.32 4.76 13.97
C ARG A 198 -14.66 5.15 15.29
N GLU A 199 -14.39 4.19 16.17
CA GLU A 199 -13.70 4.43 17.44
C GLU A 199 -12.26 4.91 17.24
N ARG A 200 -11.50 4.27 16.33
CA ARG A 200 -10.15 4.73 15.96
C ARG A 200 -10.14 6.16 15.46
N TRP A 201 -11.12 6.50 14.64
CA TRP A 201 -11.26 7.83 14.07
C TRP A 201 -11.52 8.89 15.13
N ALA A 202 -12.44 8.62 16.06
CA ALA A 202 -12.72 9.50 17.19
C ALA A 202 -11.47 9.69 18.06
N GLU A 203 -10.75 8.62 18.40
CA GLU A 203 -9.54 8.70 19.23
C GLU A 203 -8.37 9.44 18.55
N LEU A 204 -8.14 9.19 17.27
CA LEU A 204 -6.98 9.76 16.56
C LEU A 204 -7.14 11.26 16.29
N PHE A 205 -8.39 11.72 16.21
CA PHE A 205 -8.66 13.04 15.68
C PHE A 205 -9.62 13.91 16.49
N ASP A 206 -10.04 13.47 17.68
CA ASP A 206 -11.09 14.11 18.49
C ASP A 206 -12.35 14.43 17.66
N ALA A 207 -12.70 13.52 16.75
CA ALA A 207 -13.76 13.75 15.78
C ALA A 207 -15.11 13.84 16.49
N ARG A 208 -15.82 14.95 16.25
CA ARG A 208 -17.17 15.17 16.76
C ARG A 208 -18.18 14.99 15.64
N TYR A 209 -19.25 14.24 15.93
CA TYR A 209 -20.31 13.95 14.96
C TYR A 209 -21.47 14.95 15.08
N ASP A 210 -21.15 16.23 15.20
CA ASP A 210 -22.15 17.28 15.44
C ASP A 210 -22.94 17.63 14.17
N VAL A 211 -22.26 17.63 13.02
CA VAL A 211 -22.87 17.82 11.70
C VAL A 211 -22.21 16.85 10.72
N LEU A 212 -23.04 16.06 10.05
CA LEU A 212 -22.63 15.09 9.04
C LEU A 212 -23.19 15.52 7.69
N LEU A 213 -22.31 15.95 6.79
CA LEU A 213 -22.67 16.25 5.41
C LEU A 213 -22.85 14.90 4.69
N TYR A 214 -24.00 14.68 4.08
CA TYR A 214 -24.33 13.40 3.47
C TYR A 214 -24.58 13.56 1.98
N ASP A 215 -23.90 12.78 1.15
CA ASP A 215 -24.19 12.64 -0.27
C ASP A 215 -24.43 11.17 -0.66
N LEU A 216 -25.17 10.98 -1.74
CA LEU A 216 -25.45 9.70 -2.33
C LEU A 216 -24.74 9.58 -3.67
N THR A 217 -23.87 8.58 -3.79
CA THR A 217 -23.33 8.13 -5.07
C THR A 217 -23.81 6.73 -5.39
N SER A 218 -23.79 6.35 -6.66
CA SER A 218 -24.20 5.02 -7.13
C SER A 218 -23.06 4.37 -7.89
N THR A 219 -22.92 3.06 -7.79
CA THR A 219 -22.05 2.27 -8.67
C THR A 219 -22.85 1.12 -9.27
N TYR A 220 -22.64 0.85 -10.56
CA TYR A 220 -23.35 -0.19 -11.30
C TYR A 220 -22.46 -1.41 -11.56
N PHE A 221 -23.09 -2.55 -11.83
CA PHE A 221 -22.43 -3.81 -12.10
C PHE A 221 -22.94 -4.39 -13.43
N GLU A 222 -21.99 -4.80 -14.27
CA GLU A 222 -22.28 -5.50 -15.53
C GLU A 222 -22.39 -7.01 -15.26
N CYS A 223 -23.47 -7.41 -14.60
CA CYS A 223 -23.75 -8.81 -14.28
C CYS A 223 -25.25 -9.09 -14.31
N ASP A 224 -25.60 -10.38 -14.27
CA ASP A 224 -26.98 -10.79 -14.08
C ASP A 224 -27.53 -10.30 -12.73
N VAL A 225 -28.86 -10.14 -12.69
CA VAL A 225 -29.57 -9.74 -11.47
C VAL A 225 -29.37 -10.83 -10.40
N PRO A 226 -28.83 -10.49 -9.22
CA PRO A 226 -28.65 -11.48 -8.18
C PRO A 226 -29.98 -12.04 -7.69
N GLN A 227 -30.03 -13.36 -7.51
CA GLN A 227 -31.24 -14.05 -7.04
C GLN A 227 -31.47 -13.89 -5.53
N GLY A 228 -30.41 -13.59 -4.76
CA GLY A 228 -30.48 -13.50 -3.31
C GLY A 228 -31.18 -12.23 -2.83
N GLU A 229 -32.22 -12.40 -2.01
CA GLU A 229 -32.94 -11.27 -1.40
C GLU A 229 -32.03 -10.37 -0.55
N THR A 230 -30.97 -10.93 0.04
CA THR A 230 -29.99 -10.19 0.85
C THR A 230 -28.92 -9.48 0.04
N ASP A 231 -28.84 -9.68 -1.28
CA ASP A 231 -27.90 -8.99 -2.13
C ASP A 231 -28.31 -7.51 -2.26
N PRO A 232 -27.42 -6.53 -2.07
CA PRO A 232 -27.76 -5.11 -2.16
C PRO A 232 -28.01 -4.63 -3.60
N ARG A 233 -27.57 -5.37 -4.63
CA ARG A 233 -27.62 -4.92 -6.03
C ARG A 233 -29.04 -4.97 -6.57
N ARG A 234 -29.56 -3.83 -7.00
CA ARG A 234 -30.92 -3.69 -7.57
C ARG A 234 -30.90 -2.71 -8.74
N PHE A 235 -31.86 -2.82 -9.65
CA PHE A 235 -32.10 -1.74 -10.62
C PHE A 235 -32.58 -0.48 -9.90
N GLY A 236 -32.27 0.67 -10.48
CA GLY A 236 -32.67 1.97 -9.94
C GLY A 236 -32.25 3.12 -10.84
N TYR A 237 -32.40 4.35 -10.33
CA TYR A 237 -31.92 5.54 -11.02
C TYR A 237 -30.40 5.59 -11.04
N SER A 238 -29.78 5.44 -12.22
CA SER A 238 -28.33 5.49 -12.40
C SER A 238 -27.91 6.89 -12.83
N ARG A 239 -27.06 7.57 -12.04
CA ARG A 239 -26.46 8.85 -12.45
C ARG A 239 -25.58 8.70 -13.70
N ASP A 240 -24.98 7.53 -13.89
CA ASP A 240 -24.15 7.18 -15.05
C ASP A 240 -24.95 6.74 -16.29
N ARG A 241 -26.28 6.88 -16.28
CA ARG A 241 -27.20 6.47 -17.37
C ARG A 241 -27.13 4.98 -17.75
N ARG A 242 -26.77 4.10 -16.80
CA ARG A 242 -26.77 2.63 -16.95
C ARG A 242 -27.97 1.99 -16.27
N SER A 243 -29.17 2.36 -16.73
CA SER A 243 -30.43 1.77 -16.21
C SER A 243 -30.59 0.29 -16.57
N ASP A 244 -29.77 -0.20 -17.51
CA ASP A 244 -29.63 -1.59 -17.92
C ASP A 244 -28.86 -2.45 -16.91
N CYS A 245 -28.19 -1.84 -15.93
CA CYS A 245 -27.36 -2.52 -14.95
C CYS A 245 -27.96 -2.46 -13.54
N VAL A 246 -27.77 -3.53 -12.77
CA VAL A 246 -28.00 -3.48 -11.33
C VAL A 246 -26.94 -2.61 -10.67
N GLN A 247 -27.32 -1.93 -9.59
CA GLN A 247 -26.47 -0.97 -8.91
C GLN A 247 -26.57 -1.10 -7.40
N VAL A 248 -25.61 -0.48 -6.72
CA VAL A 248 -25.67 -0.23 -5.29
C VAL A 248 -25.47 1.26 -5.04
N VAL A 249 -26.25 1.79 -4.10
CA VAL A 249 -26.13 3.16 -3.63
C VAL A 249 -25.15 3.19 -2.46
N ILE A 250 -24.20 4.11 -2.52
CA ILE A 250 -23.17 4.33 -1.52
C ILE A 250 -23.48 5.70 -0.88
N ALA A 251 -23.60 5.69 0.44
CA ALA A 251 -23.66 6.89 1.25
C ALA A 251 -22.25 7.38 1.54
N LEU A 252 -21.98 8.65 1.23
CA LEU A 252 -20.78 9.35 1.67
C LEU A 252 -21.17 10.29 2.79
N VAL A 253 -20.48 10.18 3.92
CA VAL A 253 -20.61 11.08 5.06
C VAL A 253 -19.32 11.87 5.19
N VAL A 254 -19.40 13.19 5.17
CA VAL A 254 -18.26 14.09 5.35
C VAL A 254 -18.45 14.88 6.64
N THR A 255 -17.44 14.87 7.50
CA THR A 255 -17.42 15.66 8.73
C THR A 255 -17.10 17.13 8.43
N THR A 256 -17.47 18.04 9.33
CA THR A 256 -17.32 19.50 9.13
C THR A 256 -15.88 19.99 9.02
N ASP A 257 -14.91 19.19 9.47
CA ASP A 257 -13.48 19.41 9.29
C ASP A 257 -12.95 18.87 7.94
N GLY A 258 -13.83 18.44 7.04
CA GLY A 258 -13.52 18.08 5.66
C GLY A 258 -13.04 16.65 5.45
N ARG A 259 -13.35 15.73 6.38
CA ARG A 259 -12.91 14.33 6.29
C ARG A 259 -14.06 13.39 5.93
N GLU A 260 -13.78 12.31 5.20
CA GLU A 260 -14.80 11.47 4.54
C GLU A 260 -14.95 10.07 5.16
N LEU A 261 -16.18 9.57 5.23
CA LEU A 261 -16.60 8.25 5.67
C LEU A 261 -17.53 7.63 4.62
N HIS A 262 -17.18 6.47 4.08
CA HIS A 262 -17.95 5.79 3.03
C HIS A 262 -18.74 4.61 3.62
N MET A 263 -20.07 4.58 3.42
CA MET A 263 -20.94 3.51 3.87
C MET A 263 -21.79 2.95 2.72
N LEU A 264 -21.88 1.63 2.61
CA LEU A 264 -22.70 0.95 1.61
C LEU A 264 -24.16 0.92 2.07
N ARG A 265 -25.08 1.52 1.31
CA ARG A 265 -26.51 1.57 1.66
C ARG A 265 -27.25 0.37 1.03
N ARG A 266 -27.90 -0.44 1.86
CA ARG A 266 -29.07 -1.24 1.45
C ARG A 266 -30.30 -0.33 1.50
N THR A 267 -31.26 -0.57 0.62
CA THR A 267 -32.39 0.34 0.37
C THR A 267 -33.24 0.67 1.62
N GLU A 268 -33.04 -0.02 2.74
CA GLU A 268 -33.47 0.37 4.08
C GLU A 268 -32.31 0.18 5.08
N PRO A 269 -32.19 1.01 6.13
CA PRO A 269 -31.12 0.87 7.12
C PRO A 269 -31.26 -0.48 7.84
N ASP A 270 -30.20 -1.27 7.82
CA ASP A 270 -30.10 -2.49 8.63
C ASP A 270 -30.00 -2.15 10.14
N LYS A 271 -30.04 -3.16 11.01
CA LYS A 271 -30.09 -2.95 12.46
C LYS A 271 -28.90 -2.16 12.98
N ASP A 272 -27.72 -2.34 12.40
CA ASP A 272 -26.51 -1.66 12.83
C ASP A 272 -26.50 -0.19 12.39
N ALA A 273 -26.98 0.12 11.17
CA ALA A 273 -27.23 1.48 10.74
C ALA A 273 -28.34 2.17 11.56
N GLN A 274 -29.40 1.44 11.95
CA GLN A 274 -30.43 1.96 12.86
C GLN A 274 -29.88 2.22 14.26
N LEU A 275 -29.00 1.35 14.76
CA LEU A 275 -28.34 1.53 16.06
C LEU A 275 -27.43 2.76 16.06
N LEU A 276 -26.71 2.97 14.96
CA LEU A 276 -25.89 4.16 14.74
C LEU A 276 -26.75 5.43 14.66
N LEU A 277 -27.85 5.41 13.89
CA LEU A 277 -28.79 6.54 13.81
C LEU A 277 -29.41 6.87 15.18
N ALA A 278 -29.76 5.84 15.96
CA ALA A 278 -30.26 5.99 17.32
C ALA A 278 -29.20 6.55 18.29
N GLN A 279 -27.96 6.07 18.21
CA GLN A 279 -26.83 6.60 19.00
C GLN A 279 -26.52 8.07 18.65
N LEU A 280 -26.78 8.47 17.41
CA LEU A 280 -26.58 9.83 16.92
C LEU A 280 -27.81 10.73 17.09
N GLY A 281 -28.91 10.24 17.69
CA GLY A 281 -30.14 11.02 17.91
C GLY A 281 -30.86 11.46 16.63
N MET A 282 -30.62 10.78 15.51
CA MET A 282 -31.15 11.15 14.20
C MET A 282 -32.27 10.22 13.76
N GLN A 283 -33.35 10.80 13.23
CA GLN A 283 -34.37 10.07 12.47
C GLN A 283 -34.25 10.42 10.99
N LEU A 284 -34.27 9.39 10.13
CA LEU A 284 -34.27 9.61 8.70
C LEU A 284 -35.59 10.28 8.26
N PRO A 285 -35.56 11.22 7.31
CA PRO A 285 -36.77 11.78 6.74
C PRO A 285 -37.59 10.66 6.07
N PRO A 286 -38.93 10.69 6.16
CA PRO A 286 -39.78 9.69 5.53
C PRO A 286 -39.51 9.67 4.02
N GLN A 287 -39.03 8.53 3.51
CA GLN A 287 -38.91 8.31 2.07
C GLN A 287 -40.28 7.93 1.50
N ALA A 288 -40.68 8.59 0.43
CA ALA A 288 -41.85 8.15 -0.33
C ALA A 288 -41.63 6.72 -0.84
N PRO A 289 -42.64 5.83 -0.76
CA PRO A 289 -42.50 4.47 -1.25
C PRO A 289 -42.08 4.50 -2.74
N PRO A 290 -41.21 3.58 -3.17
CA PRO A 290 -40.78 3.51 -4.56
C PRO A 290 -42.01 3.35 -5.46
N LYS A 291 -42.19 4.29 -6.40
CA LYS A 291 -43.25 4.20 -7.41
C LYS A 291 -42.81 3.19 -8.48
N ILE A 292 -43.40 2.01 -8.44
CA ILE A 292 -43.25 0.99 -9.47
C ILE A 292 -44.15 1.39 -10.65
N HIS A 293 -43.56 1.65 -11.81
CA HIS A 293 -44.30 1.79 -13.06
C HIS A 293 -44.20 0.49 -13.84
N SER A 294 -45.33 -0.12 -14.16
CA SER A 294 -45.39 -1.23 -15.11
C SER A 294 -45.07 -0.70 -16.52
N PRO A 295 -44.26 -1.41 -17.32
CA PRO A 295 -44.08 -1.06 -18.72
C PRO A 295 -45.43 -1.15 -19.43
N GLN A 296 -45.86 -0.05 -20.07
CA GLN A 296 -46.98 -0.09 -21.00
C GLN A 296 -46.58 -1.01 -22.16
N ASN A 297 -47.30 -2.11 -22.35
CA ASN A 297 -47.16 -2.93 -23.55
C ASN A 297 -47.44 -2.04 -24.76
N PRO A 298 -46.54 -1.94 -25.75
CA PRO A 298 -46.87 -1.29 -27.00
C PRO A 298 -47.95 -2.11 -27.70
N MET A 299 -49.05 -1.45 -28.07
CA MET A 299 -50.00 -1.97 -29.07
C MET A 299 -49.35 -1.95 -30.46
#